data_AF-A0AAV8X0H9-F1
#
_entry.id   AF-A0AAV8X0H9-F1
#
_cell.length_a   1.000
_cell.length_b   1.000
_cell.length_c   1.000
_cell.angle_alpha   90.00
_cell.angle_beta   90.00
_cell.angle_gamma   90.00
#
_symmetry.space_group_name_H-M   'P 1'
#
loop_
_entity.id
_entity.type
_entity.pdbx_description
1 polymer ?
#
loop_
_entity_poly.entity_id
_entity_poly.type
_entity_poly.pdbx_seq_one_letter_code
_entity_poly.pdbx_strand_id
1 'polypeptide(L)'
;MENENLQFKGGNPGAVQYGNFINYYQFHPPAERLKLLPQKIWNNEKPCIALDIGCNAGNLTVALHSFLKNNVMEDCSILGVDIDPVLIRRAEESYSSDNISF
;
A
#
# COMPACT_ATOMS: atom_id res chain seq x y z
N MET A 1 -8.72 -13.92 19.60
CA MET A 1 -9.82 -14.25 18.68
C MET A 1 -9.54 -13.55 17.38
N GLU A 2 -9.49 -14.26 16.26
CA GLU A 2 -9.48 -13.62 14.95
C GLU A 2 -10.81 -12.88 14.76
N ASN A 3 -10.76 -11.66 14.22
CA ASN A 3 -11.95 -10.86 14.00
C ASN A 3 -12.71 -11.40 12.79
N GLU A 4 -13.86 -12.04 13.02
CA GLU A 4 -14.69 -12.64 11.96
C GLU A 4 -15.05 -11.65 10.84
N ASN A 5 -15.08 -10.34 11.14
CA ASN A 5 -15.36 -9.31 10.14
C ASN A 5 -14.23 -9.12 9.10
N LEU A 6 -13.02 -9.63 9.38
CA LEU A 6 -11.90 -9.62 8.43
C LEU A 6 -11.93 -10.81 7.48
N GLN A 7 -12.70 -11.86 7.79
CA GLN A 7 -12.75 -13.07 6.99
C GLN A 7 -13.71 -12.91 5.80
N PHE A 8 -13.42 -13.66 4.73
CA PHE A 8 -14.28 -13.69 3.55
C PHE A 8 -15.55 -14.51 3.82
N LYS A 9 -16.70 -14.02 3.35
CA LYS A 9 -18.01 -14.61 3.62
C LYS A 9 -18.41 -15.61 2.53
N GLY A 10 -19.08 -16.70 2.93
CA GLY A 10 -19.69 -17.64 1.99
C GLY A 10 -18.72 -18.34 1.03
N GLY A 11 -17.44 -18.50 1.43
CA GLY A 11 -16.42 -19.13 0.60
C GLY A 11 -15.99 -18.30 -0.62
N ASN A 12 -16.42 -17.05 -0.73
CA ASN A 12 -16.03 -16.14 -1.81
C ASN A 12 -14.92 -15.21 -1.30
N PRO A 13 -13.65 -15.37 -1.73
CA PRO A 13 -12.53 -14.55 -1.27
C PRO A 13 -12.73 -13.05 -1.48
N GLY A 14 -13.57 -12.64 -2.45
CA GLY A 14 -13.92 -11.24 -2.70
C GLY A 14 -15.03 -10.69 -1.80
N ALA A 15 -15.73 -11.53 -1.04
CA ALA A 15 -16.81 -11.13 -0.14
C ALA A 15 -16.26 -10.76 1.25
N VAL A 16 -15.42 -9.73 1.29
CA VAL A 16 -14.85 -9.16 2.52
C VAL A 16 -15.57 -7.86 2.91
N GLN A 17 -15.74 -7.64 4.21
CA GLN A 17 -16.56 -6.52 4.71
C GLN A 17 -15.91 -5.15 4.51
N TYR A 18 -14.59 -5.06 4.72
CA TYR A 18 -13.86 -3.79 4.69
C TYR A 18 -13.06 -3.58 3.39
N GLY A 19 -13.24 -4.46 2.40
CA GLY A 19 -12.47 -4.40 1.16
C GLY A 19 -11.02 -4.87 1.30
N ASN A 20 -10.68 -5.57 2.39
CA ASN A 20 -9.37 -6.22 2.63
C ASN A 20 -9.15 -7.45 1.72
N PHE A 21 -9.41 -7.28 0.42
CA PHE A 21 -9.31 -8.34 -0.57
C PHE A 21 -7.86 -8.63 -0.89
N ILE A 22 -7.47 -9.89 -0.73
CA ILE A 22 -6.06 -10.30 -0.73
C ILE A 22 -5.38 -10.23 -2.10
N ASN A 23 -6.16 -10.32 -3.17
CA ASN A 23 -5.68 -10.29 -4.55
C ASN A 23 -6.00 -8.96 -5.25
N TYR A 24 -6.20 -7.88 -4.49
CA TYR A 24 -6.63 -6.58 -5.01
C TYR A 24 -5.78 -6.09 -6.20
N TYR A 25 -4.45 -6.17 -6.07
CA TYR A 25 -3.52 -5.69 -7.09
C TYR A 25 -3.28 -6.67 -8.25
N GLN A 26 -3.84 -7.89 -8.23
CA GLN A 26 -3.86 -8.75 -9.42
C GLN A 26 -4.83 -8.23 -10.49
N PHE A 27 -5.93 -7.61 -10.07
CA PHE A 27 -6.94 -7.03 -10.97
C PHE A 27 -6.76 -5.53 -11.18
N HIS A 28 -6.10 -4.84 -10.25
CA HIS A 28 -5.88 -3.39 -10.29
C HIS A 28 -4.40 -3.04 -10.13
N PRO A 29 -3.56 -3.25 -11.15
CA PRO A 29 -2.12 -3.05 -11.04
C PRO A 29 -1.76 -1.63 -10.58
N PRO A 30 -0.78 -1.46 -9.66
CA PRO A 30 -0.36 -0.13 -9.19
C PRO A 30 0.05 0.81 -10.32
N ALA A 31 0.70 0.28 -11.36
CA ALA A 31 1.22 1.05 -12.49
C ALA A 31 0.15 1.91 -13.18
N GLU A 32 -1.09 1.41 -13.32
CA GLU A 32 -2.16 2.17 -13.97
C GLU A 32 -2.58 3.41 -13.16
N ARG A 33 -2.42 3.37 -11.83
CA ARG A 33 -2.69 4.52 -10.95
C ARG A 33 -1.54 5.52 -11.00
N LEU A 34 -0.31 5.03 -10.94
CA LEU A 34 0.88 5.88 -10.90
C LEU A 34 1.06 6.71 -12.18
N LYS A 35 0.59 6.22 -13.34
CA LYS A 35 0.58 7.00 -14.59
C LYS A 35 -0.17 8.32 -14.49
N LEU A 36 -1.15 8.41 -13.59
CA LEU A 36 -1.97 9.60 -13.41
C LEU A 36 -1.37 10.60 -12.41
N LEU A 37 -0.31 10.23 -11.69
CA LEU A 37 0.31 11.11 -10.70
C LEU A 37 1.22 12.14 -11.39
N PRO A 38 0.89 13.43 -11.35
CA PRO A 38 1.76 14.46 -11.90
C PRO A 38 2.98 14.64 -10.99
N GLN A 39 4.16 14.85 -11.58
CA GLN A 39 5.39 15.09 -10.80
C GLN A 39 5.40 16.48 -10.14
N LYS A 40 4.66 17.45 -10.69
CA LYS A 40 4.72 18.85 -10.27
C LYS A 40 3.90 19.20 -9.01
N ILE A 41 3.07 18.30 -8.51
CA ILE A 41 2.24 18.55 -7.32
C ILE A 41 2.99 18.30 -6.01
N TRP A 42 4.13 17.61 -6.10
CA TRP A 42 4.91 17.23 -4.94
C TRP A 42 5.91 18.32 -4.61
N ASN A 43 6.00 18.67 -3.33
CA ASN A 43 7.03 19.58 -2.86
C ASN A 43 8.33 18.78 -2.64
N ASN A 44 9.33 19.04 -3.48
CA ASN A 44 10.62 18.36 -3.42
C ASN A 44 11.69 19.12 -2.62
N GLU A 45 11.35 20.26 -2.00
CA GLU A 45 12.28 21.07 -1.20
C GLU A 45 12.47 20.54 0.22
N LYS A 46 11.65 19.58 0.65
CA LYS A 46 11.65 19.03 2.01
C LYS A 46 11.52 17.50 1.96
N PRO A 47 12.00 16.79 3.00
CA PRO A 47 11.73 15.36 3.15
C PRO A 47 10.22 15.07 3.12
N CYS A 48 9.84 13.98 2.47
CA CYS A 48 8.45 13.51 2.45
C CYS A 48 8.24 12.43 3.50
N ILE A 49 7.25 12.63 4.38
CA ILE A 49 6.74 11.60 5.28
C ILE A 49 5.28 11.37 4.88
N ALA A 50 4.96 10.17 4.38
CA ALA A 50 3.62 9.83 3.95
C ALA A 50 3.00 8.73 4.83
N LEU A 51 1.67 8.78 4.94
CA LEU A 51 0.84 7.76 5.56
C LEU A 51 -0.10 7.19 4.49
N ASP A 52 -0.01 5.89 4.23
CA ASP A 52 -0.86 5.16 3.29
C ASP A 52 -1.91 4.35 4.06
N ILE A 53 -3.15 4.83 4.06
CA ILE A 53 -4.26 4.24 4.83
C ILE A 53 -5.01 3.22 3.96
N GLY A 54 -5.09 1.99 4.44
CA GLY A 54 -5.61 0.87 3.66
C GLY A 54 -4.59 0.38 2.65
N CYS A 55 -3.34 0.22 3.09
CA CYS A 55 -2.21 -0.16 2.23
C CYS A 55 -2.35 -1.57 1.63
N ASN A 56 -3.30 -2.38 2.12
CA ASN A 56 -3.48 -3.78 1.77
C ASN A 56 -2.14 -4.53 1.95
N ALA A 57 -1.76 -5.40 1.03
CA ALA A 57 -0.48 -6.09 1.04
C ALA A 57 0.70 -5.22 0.56
N GLY A 58 0.59 -3.89 0.58
CA GLY A 58 1.70 -2.95 0.35
C GLY A 58 2.13 -2.71 -1.09
N ASN A 59 1.49 -3.35 -2.09
CA ASN A 59 1.93 -3.24 -3.50
C ASN A 59 1.95 -1.80 -4.03
N LEU A 60 0.91 -1.01 -3.74
CA LEU A 60 0.87 0.40 -4.18
C LEU A 60 1.81 1.26 -3.35
N THR A 61 1.93 1.01 -2.05
CA THR A 61 2.83 1.74 -1.15
C THR A 61 4.28 1.70 -1.65
N VAL A 62 4.77 0.51 -1.99
CA VAL A 62 6.13 0.31 -2.52
C VAL A 62 6.29 0.91 -3.91
N ALA A 63 5.28 0.75 -4.77
CA ALA A 63 5.32 1.33 -6.11
C ALA A 63 5.30 2.87 -6.08
N LEU A 64 4.53 3.45 -5.15
CA LEU A 64 4.47 4.89 -4.91
C LEU A 64 5.79 5.40 -4.34
N HIS A 65 6.37 4.73 -3.34
CA HIS A 65 7.70 5.06 -2.82
C HIS A 65 8.74 5.11 -3.93
N SER A 66 8.76 4.07 -4.77
CA SER A 66 9.67 3.97 -5.92
C SER A 66 9.42 5.09 -6.93
N PHE A 67 8.17 5.44 -7.20
CA PHE A 67 7.82 6.56 -8.07
C PHE A 67 8.34 7.89 -7.52
N LEU A 68 8.07 8.19 -6.25
CA LEU A 68 8.51 9.43 -5.59
C LEU A 68 10.03 9.52 -5.55
N LYS A 69 10.70 8.45 -5.10
CA LYS A 69 12.16 8.36 -5.03
C LYS A 69 12.85 8.63 -6.36
N ASN A 70 12.32 8.05 -7.44
CA ASN A 70 12.95 8.11 -8.75
C ASN A 70 12.61 9.35 -9.58
N ASN A 71 11.48 10.02 -9.31
CA ASN A 71 10.96 11.07 -10.18
C ASN A 71 10.77 12.43 -9.50
N VAL A 72 10.76 12.46 -8.17
CA VAL A 72 10.29 13.62 -7.43
C VAL A 72 11.30 14.05 -6.37
N MET A 73 11.65 13.15 -5.45
CA MET A 73 12.45 13.47 -4.27
C MET A 73 13.13 12.23 -3.70
N GLU A 74 14.40 12.34 -3.34
CA GLU A 74 15.19 11.20 -2.84
C GLU A 74 14.83 10.83 -1.39
N ASP A 75 14.53 11.81 -0.56
CA ASP A 75 14.18 11.64 0.86
C ASP A 75 12.67 11.51 1.04
N CYS A 76 12.20 10.26 1.05
CA CYS A 76 10.80 9.91 1.23
C CYS A 76 10.68 8.65 2.10
N SER A 77 9.88 8.74 3.15
CA SER A 77 9.50 7.62 4.01
C SER A 77 7.99 7.45 4.04
N ILE A 78 7.52 6.21 4.01
CA ILE A 78 6.08 5.90 3.99
C ILE A 78 5.74 4.87 5.07
N LEU A 79 4.73 5.18 5.88
CA LEU A 79 4.07 4.23 6.78
C LEU A 79 2.78 3.76 6.12
N GLY A 80 2.69 2.48 5.77
CA GLY A 80 1.44 1.82 5.40
C GLY A 80 0.69 1.38 6.65
N VAL A 81 -0.63 1.50 6.65
CA VAL A 81 -1.48 0.93 7.71
C VAL A 81 -2.68 0.23 7.08
N ASP A 82 -3.09 -0.88 7.66
CA ASP A 82 -4.27 -1.63 7.24
C ASP A 82 -5.00 -2.19 8.46
N ILE A 83 -6.31 -2.39 8.31
CA ILE A 83 -7.15 -2.97 9.35
C ILE A 83 -6.92 -4.48 9.49
N ASP A 84 -6.44 -5.14 8.42
CA ASP A 84 -6.20 -6.57 8.39
C ASP A 84 -4.72 -6.89 8.71
N PRO A 85 -4.42 -7.45 9.89
CA PRO A 85 -3.04 -7.77 10.27
C PRO A 85 -2.43 -8.90 9.43
N VAL A 86 -3.23 -9.69 8.71
CA VAL A 86 -2.70 -10.68 7.75
C VAL A 86 -2.11 -9.98 6.54
N LEU A 87 -2.73 -8.88 6.08
CA LEU A 87 -2.24 -8.09 4.96
C LEU A 87 -0.97 -7.33 5.33
N ILE A 88 -0.91 -6.77 6.55
CA ILE A 88 0.30 -6.13 7.08
C ILE A 88 1.47 -7.11 7.11
N ARG A 89 1.30 -8.29 7.72
CA ARG A 89 2.37 -9.31 7.75
C ARG A 89 2.85 -9.69 6.35
N ARG A 90 1.94 -9.83 5.39
CA ARG A 90 2.31 -10.10 4.00
C ARG A 90 3.10 -8.97 3.38
N ALA A 91 2.77 -7.71 3.68
CA ALA A 91 3.51 -6.56 3.22
C ALA A 91 4.93 -6.56 3.80
N GLU A 92 5.07 -6.77 5.11
CA GLU A 92 6.37 -6.87 5.82
C GLU A 92 7.23 -8.03 5.30
N GLU A 93 6.63 -9.20 5.03
CA GLU A 93 7.33 -10.38 4.49
C GLU A 93 7.75 -10.19 3.02
N SER A 94 6.96 -9.46 2.23
CA SER A 94 7.21 -9.26 0.81
C SER A 94 8.19 -8.13 0.53
N TYR A 95 8.24 -7.12 1.41
CA TYR A 95 8.97 -5.89 1.18
C TYR A 95 9.79 -5.50 2.40
N SER A 96 11.10 -5.37 2.20
CA SER A 96 12.03 -4.86 3.21
C SER A 96 12.70 -3.59 2.68
N SER A 97 12.52 -2.48 3.39
CA SER A 97 13.14 -1.18 3.07
C SER A 97 13.24 -0.33 4.34
N ASP A 98 14.35 0.39 4.52
CA ASP A 98 14.53 1.28 5.67
C ASP A 98 13.56 2.48 5.68
N ASN A 99 13.01 2.82 4.51
CA ASN A 99 12.13 3.98 4.33
C ASN A 99 10.66 3.59 4.12
N ILE A 100 10.31 2.32 4.28
CA ILE A 100 8.91 1.86 4.23
C ILE A 100 8.65 1.01 5.46
N SER A 101 7.56 1.29 6.16
CA SER A 101 7.07 0.46 7.26
C SER A 101 5.59 0.15 7.04
N PHE A 102 5.12 -0.96 7.61
CA PHE A 102 3.74 -1.44 7.51
C PHE A 102 3.22 -1.79 8.91
#